data_AF-A0A955IN03-F1
#
_entry.id   AF-A0A955IN03-F1
#
_cell.length_a   1.000
_cell.length_b   1.000
_cell.length_c   1.000
_cell.angle_alpha   90.00
_cell.angle_beta   90.00
_cell.angle_gamma   90.00
#
_symmetry.space_group_name_H-M   'P 1'
#
loop_
_entity.id
_entity.type
_entity.pdbx_description
1 polymer ?
#
loop_
_entity_poly.entity_id
_entity_poly.type
_entity_poly.pdbx_seq_one_letter_code
_entity_poly.pdbx_strand_id
1 'polypeptide(L)'
;MVTQTDDGVVQFRMHLPGATRVELLGTFTGWHDGPIDLDRVGGGWFELNLEIEPGDHEFQYLIDSRSWLADYAAGGVRLNRFGTWVSLLHIPARTAQPAPKEEPATIATRMTKARATKKQAA
;
A
#
# COMPACT_ATOMS: atom_id res chain seq x y z
N MET A 1 8.75 10.83 5.15
CA MET A 1 7.73 11.34 4.22
C MET A 1 6.72 10.25 4.03
N VAL A 2 5.45 10.60 4.22
CA VAL A 2 4.31 9.70 4.00
C VAL A 2 3.52 10.22 2.82
N THR A 3 3.13 9.34 1.90
CA THR A 3 2.32 9.69 0.72
C THR A 3 1.18 8.69 0.59
N GLN A 4 -0.04 9.19 0.41
CA GLN A 4 -1.21 8.35 0.16
C GLN A 4 -1.54 8.42 -1.32
N THR A 5 -1.83 7.27 -1.90
CA THR A 5 -2.17 7.10 -3.32
C THR A 5 -3.67 6.82 -3.47
N ASP A 6 -4.24 7.12 -4.64
CA ASP A 6 -5.68 6.98 -4.89
C ASP A 6 -6.18 5.53 -4.81
N ASP A 7 -5.29 4.56 -5.02
CA ASP A 7 -5.53 3.12 -4.88
C ASP A 7 -5.43 2.64 -3.42
N GLY A 8 -5.28 3.54 -2.46
CA GLY A 8 -5.33 3.24 -1.02
C GLY A 8 -4.02 2.72 -0.44
N VAL A 9 -2.92 2.79 -1.20
CA VAL A 9 -1.59 2.43 -0.73
C VAL A 9 -0.95 3.64 -0.05
N VAL A 10 -0.34 3.39 1.11
CA VAL A 10 0.45 4.38 1.84
C VAL A 10 1.93 4.07 1.65
N GLN A 11 2.65 5.00 1.04
CA GLN A 11 4.09 4.96 0.92
C GLN A 11 4.73 5.66 2.11
N PHE A 12 5.59 4.94 2.82
CA PHE A 12 6.49 5.45 3.85
C PHE A 12 7.89 5.54 3.26
N ARG A 13 8.52 6.71 3.34
CA ARG A 13 9.86 6.93 2.79
C ARG A 13 10.72 7.79 3.69
N MET A 14 11.91 7.31 4.02
CA MET A 14 12.83 7.94 4.97
C MET A 14 14.26 7.98 4.44
N HIS A 15 14.97 9.08 4.65
CA HIS A 15 16.40 9.18 4.35
C HIS A 15 17.22 9.10 5.64
N LEU A 16 17.80 7.93 5.88
CA LEU A 16 18.58 7.59 7.07
C LEU A 16 19.89 6.89 6.65
N PRO A 17 20.88 7.63 6.13
CA PRO A 17 22.10 7.04 5.54
C PRO A 17 22.95 6.21 6.52
N GLY A 18 22.84 6.49 7.82
CA GLY A 18 23.53 5.74 8.87
C GLY A 18 22.74 4.56 9.45
N ALA A 19 21.49 4.37 9.07
CA ALA A 19 20.67 3.27 9.58
C ALA A 19 20.99 1.96 8.85
N THR A 20 20.99 0.86 9.62
CA THR A 20 21.09 -0.51 9.10
C THR A 20 19.71 -1.11 8.92
N ARG A 21 18.79 -0.82 9.83
CA ARG A 21 17.41 -1.32 9.83
C ARG A 21 16.43 -0.23 10.25
N VAL A 22 15.28 -0.19 9.58
CA VAL A 22 14.19 0.74 9.88
C VAL A 22 12.91 -0.07 9.94
N GLU A 23 12.30 -0.13 11.11
CA GLU A 23 11.04 -0.83 11.35
C GLU A 23 9.90 0.20 11.47
N LEU A 24 8.76 -0.05 10.84
CA LEU A 24 7.50 0.67 11.05
C LEU A 24 6.66 -0.04 12.10
N LEU A 25 6.25 0.70 13.13
CA LEU A 25 5.38 0.22 14.20
C LEU A 25 4.23 1.21 14.40
N GLY A 26 3.01 0.70 14.52
CA GLY A 26 1.85 1.55 14.76
C GLY A 26 0.62 0.77 15.19
N THR A 27 -0.51 1.46 15.30
CA THR A 27 -1.79 0.84 15.69
C THR A 27 -2.20 -0.27 14.71
N PHE A 28 -1.91 -0.12 13.42
CA PHE A 28 -2.17 -1.12 12.38
C PHE A 28 -1.26 -2.35 12.43
N THR A 29 -0.14 -2.30 13.17
CA THR A 29 0.76 -3.45 13.39
C THR A 29 0.61 -4.08 14.77
N GLY A 30 -0.31 -3.58 15.61
CA GLY A 30 -0.30 -3.92 17.05
C GLY A 30 0.99 -3.48 17.75
N TRP A 31 1.64 -2.42 17.27
CA TRP A 31 2.97 -1.98 17.70
C TRP A 31 4.02 -3.09 17.56
N HIS A 32 4.44 -3.69 18.68
CA HIS A 32 5.48 -4.72 18.72
C HIS A 32 4.98 -6.12 18.31
N ASP A 33 3.66 -6.30 18.14
CA ASP A 33 3.08 -7.58 17.75
C ASP A 33 3.40 -7.95 16.29
N GLY A 34 3.64 -6.94 15.43
CA GLY A 34 3.92 -7.16 14.01
C GLY A 34 4.73 -6.03 13.34
N PRO A 35 5.94 -5.69 13.81
CA PRO A 35 6.78 -4.68 13.17
C PRO A 35 7.06 -5.03 11.70
N ILE A 36 7.07 -4.03 10.83
CA ILE A 36 7.32 -4.20 9.40
C ILE A 36 8.64 -3.53 9.03
N ASP A 37 9.57 -4.27 8.42
CA ASP A 37 10.82 -3.70 7.92
C ASP A 37 10.58 -2.85 6.66
N LEU A 38 11.23 -1.68 6.59
CA LEU A 38 11.33 -0.91 5.36
C LEU A 38 12.47 -1.46 4.48
N ASP A 39 12.23 -1.49 3.17
CA ASP A 39 13.22 -1.87 2.17
C ASP A 39 14.27 -0.77 2.00
N ARG A 40 15.55 -1.15 2.06
CA ARG A 40 16.66 -0.23 1.78
C ARG A 40 16.84 -0.08 0.26
N VAL A 41 16.36 1.03 -0.29
CA VAL A 41 16.37 1.31 -1.75
C VAL A 41 17.64 2.03 -2.25
N GLY A 42 18.63 2.23 -1.36
CA GLY A 42 19.95 2.75 -1.70
C GLY A 42 20.15 4.25 -1.42
N GLY A 43 21.40 4.70 -1.39
CA GLY A 43 21.74 6.10 -1.08
C GLY A 43 21.26 6.59 0.29
N GLY A 44 21.01 5.68 1.23
CA GLY A 44 20.45 6.00 2.55
C GLY A 44 18.93 6.07 2.61
N TRP A 45 18.23 5.77 1.52
CA TRP A 45 16.77 5.73 1.49
C TRP A 45 16.21 4.38 1.92
N PHE A 46 15.11 4.45 2.65
CA PHE A 46 14.26 3.34 3.08
C PHE A 46 12.83 3.60 2.62
N GLU A 47 12.12 2.56 2.16
CA GLU A 47 10.77 2.65 1.62
C GLU A 47 9.89 1.47 2.03
N LEU A 48 8.58 1.70 2.20
CA LEU A 48 7.57 0.66 2.36
C LEU A 48 6.25 1.15 1.75
N ASN A 49 5.59 0.29 0.99
CA ASN A 49 4.23 0.50 0.50
C ASN A 49 3.29 -0.44 1.26
N LEU A 50 2.26 0.11 1.90
CA LEU A 50 1.35 -0.65 2.76
C LEU A 50 -0.09 -0.20 2.57
N GLU A 51 -1.00 -1.16 2.40
CA GLU A 51 -2.44 -0.92 2.53
C GLU A 51 -2.81 -0.85 4.01
N ILE A 52 -3.47 0.23 4.41
CA ILE A 52 -3.91 0.46 5.79
C ILE A 52 -5.41 0.69 5.74
N GLU A 53 -6.14 0.07 6.67
CA GLU A 53 -7.58 0.27 6.80
C GLU A 53 -7.92 1.75 7.07
N PRO A 54 -9.09 2.24 6.64
CA PRO A 54 -9.52 3.60 6.93
C PRO A 54 -9.59 3.89 8.44
N GLY A 55 -9.17 5.08 8.83
CA GLY A 55 -9.19 5.51 10.23
C GLY A 55 -8.02 6.40 10.62
N ASP A 56 -7.99 6.74 11.91
CA ASP A 56 -6.88 7.44 12.54
C ASP A 56 -5.90 6.45 13.15
N HIS A 57 -4.63 6.61 12.79
CA HIS A 57 -3.53 5.75 13.20
C HIS A 57 -2.41 6.54 13.85
N GLU A 58 -1.71 5.84 14.73
CA GLU A 58 -0.46 6.32 15.33
C GLU A 58 0.66 5.38 14.93
N PHE A 59 1.83 5.96 14.63
CA PHE A 59 3.01 5.17 14.29
C PHE A 59 4.31 5.84 14.71
N GLN A 60 5.39 5.06 14.73
CA GLN A 60 6.77 5.51 14.86
C GLN A 60 7.67 4.59 14.03
N TYR A 61 8.85 5.08 13.69
CA TYR A 61 9.95 4.24 13.21
C TYR A 61 10.84 3.81 14.36
N LEU A 62 11.31 2.57 14.33
CA LEU A 62 12.36 2.07 15.21
C LEU A 62 13.62 1.83 14.38
N ILE A 63 14.66 2.60 14.66
CA ILE A 63 15.93 2.59 13.93
C ILE A 63 16.92 1.72 14.69
N ASP A 64 17.50 0.74 13.99
CA ASP A 64 18.49 -0.20 14.52
C ASP A 64 18.07 -0.83 15.86
N SER A 65 16.75 -1.05 16.02
CA SER A 65 16.10 -1.60 17.21
C SER A 65 16.38 -0.82 18.52
N ARG A 66 16.71 0.47 18.44
CA ARG A 66 17.12 1.29 19.60
C ARG A 66 16.51 2.69 19.63
N SER A 67 16.40 3.34 18.47
CA SER A 67 16.03 4.75 18.41
C SER A 67 14.63 4.91 17.83
N TRP A 68 13.73 5.48 18.63
CA TRP A 68 12.39 5.83 18.19
C TRP A 68 12.40 7.17 17.45
N LEU A 69 11.70 7.21 16.32
CA LEU A 69 11.60 8.40 15.49
C LEU A 69 10.16 8.62 15.02
N ALA A 70 9.63 9.80 15.32
CA ALA A 70 8.38 10.28 14.73
C ALA A 70 8.66 10.97 13.38
N ASP A 71 7.78 10.74 12.40
CA ASP A 71 7.66 11.57 11.21
C ASP A 71 6.82 12.83 11.53
N TYR A 72 7.50 13.97 11.64
CA TYR A 72 6.85 15.27 11.83
C TYR A 72 6.22 15.82 10.53
N ALA A 73 6.56 15.25 9.37
CA ALA A 73 6.03 15.63 8.07
C ALA A 73 4.84 14.76 7.62
N ALA A 74 4.36 13.85 8.48
CA ALA A 74 3.11 13.12 8.27
C ALA A 74 1.89 14.01 8.61
N GLY A 75 0.85 13.46 9.26
CA GLY A 75 -0.34 14.21 9.69
C GLY A 75 -0.16 15.03 10.98
N GLY A 76 1.08 15.23 11.43
CA GLY A 76 1.43 15.83 12.72
C GLY A 76 1.87 14.80 13.75
N VAL A 77 2.06 15.25 14.99
CA VAL A 77 2.54 14.42 16.11
C VAL A 77 1.75 14.65 17.39
N ARG A 78 1.76 13.66 18.27
CA ARG A 78 1.17 13.73 19.62
C ARG A 78 2.14 13.19 20.66
N LEU A 79 2.19 13.81 21.84
CA LEU A 79 2.95 13.29 22.97
C LEU A 79 2.18 12.10 23.57
N ASN A 80 2.83 10.94 23.68
CA ASN A 80 2.24 9.76 24.30
C ASN A 80 2.49 9.72 25.82
N ARG A 81 1.91 8.73 26.50
CA ARG A 81 2.04 8.56 27.97
C ARG A 81 3.46 8.25 28.45
N PHE A 82 4.35 7.87 27.53
CA PHE A 82 5.76 7.54 27.81
C PHE A 82 6.69 8.74 27.57
N GLY A 83 6.14 9.91 27.21
CA GLY A 83 6.93 11.10 26.96
C GLY A 83 7.65 11.10 25.60
N THR A 84 7.27 10.21 24.68
CA THR A 84 7.78 10.23 23.29
C THR A 84 6.71 10.74 22.33
N TRP A 85 7.16 11.30 21.20
CA TRP A 85 6.27 11.75 20.14
C TRP A 85 5.88 10.57 19.25
N VAL A 86 4.59 10.45 18.93
CA VAL A 86 4.08 9.52 17.91
C VAL A 86 3.58 10.33 16.72
N SER A 87 3.76 9.80 15.51
CA SER A 87 3.20 10.37 14.30
C SER A 87 1.73 10.04 14.16
N LEU A 88 0.96 10.98 13.61
CA LEU A 88 -0.45 10.82 13.29
C LEU A 88 -0.60 10.55 11.78
N LEU A 89 -1.50 9.62 11.45
CA LEU A 89 -1.84 9.26 10.08
C LEU A 89 -3.36 9.08 9.97
N HIS A 90 -3.99 9.84 9.08
CA HIS A 90 -5.41 9.68 8.77
C HIS A 90 -5.54 9.01 7.40
N ILE A 91 -6.24 7.88 7.34
CA ILE A 91 -6.59 7.18 6.10
C ILE A 91 -8.08 7.41 5.80
N PRO A 92 -8.43 8.10 4.70
CA PRO A 92 -9.82 8.33 4.36
C PRO A 92 -10.51 7.02 3.96
N ALA A 93 -11.82 6.93 4.20
CA ALA A 93 -12.60 5.82 3.67
C ALA A 93 -12.53 5.82 2.14
N ARG A 94 -12.20 4.66 1.55
CA ARG A 94 -12.24 4.48 0.10
C ARG A 94 -13.69 4.65 -0.35
N THR A 95 -14.02 5.78 -0.96
CA THR A 95 -15.25 5.87 -1.72
C THR A 95 -15.10 4.87 -2.87
N ALA A 96 -16.03 3.91 -2.96
CA ALA A 96 -16.00 2.92 -4.01
C ALA A 96 -15.92 3.65 -5.36
N GLN A 97 -14.76 3.60 -5.99
CA GLN A 97 -14.65 3.96 -7.38
C GLN A 97 -15.62 3.01 -8.11
N PRO A 98 -16.58 3.51 -8.90
CA PRO A 98 -17.49 2.63 -9.60
C PRO A 98 -16.64 1.62 -10.36
N ALA A 99 -16.91 0.33 -10.12
CA ALA A 99 -16.19 -0.76 -10.76
C ALA A 99 -16.01 -0.42 -12.25
N PRO A 100 -14.82 -0.63 -12.84
CA PRO A 100 -14.66 -0.46 -14.27
C PRO A 100 -15.77 -1.25 -14.93
N LYS A 101 -16.66 -0.55 -15.67
CA LYS A 101 -17.78 -1.16 -16.37
C LYS A 101 -17.19 -2.33 -17.16
N GLU A 102 -17.56 -3.54 -16.79
CA GLU A 102 -17.29 -4.72 -17.61
C GLU A 102 -17.89 -4.43 -18.98
N GLU A 103 -17.07 -4.01 -19.94
CA GLU A 103 -17.46 -4.02 -21.35
C GLU A 103 -17.79 -5.48 -21.68
N PRO A 104 -19.01 -5.79 -22.13
CA PRO A 104 -19.37 -7.17 -22.41
C PRO A 104 -18.43 -7.70 -23.48
N ALA A 105 -17.68 -8.75 -23.11
CA ALA A 105 -16.85 -9.50 -24.03
C ALA A 105 -17.71 -9.88 -25.25
N THR A 106 -17.36 -9.32 -26.41
CA THR A 106 -18.00 -9.69 -27.67
C THR A 106 -17.67 -11.15 -27.96
N ILE A 107 -18.61 -12.04 -27.66
CA ILE A 107 -18.58 -13.44 -28.09
C ILE A 107 -18.76 -13.42 -29.61
N ALA A 108 -17.64 -13.46 -30.34
CA ALA A 108 -17.65 -13.71 -31.76
C ALA A 108 -17.95 -15.20 -32.00
N THR A 109 -19.23 -15.52 -32.20
CA THR A 109 -19.69 -16.83 -32.66
C THR A 109 -19.09 -17.16 -34.03
N ARG A 110 -18.06 -18.01 -34.06
CA ARG A 110 -17.62 -18.66 -35.31
C ARG A 110 -18.58 -19.80 -35.64
N MET A 111 -19.50 -19.55 -36.57
CA MET A 111 -20.24 -20.60 -37.29
C MET A 111 -19.30 -21.30 -38.28
N THR A 112 -18.94 -22.56 -38.03
CA THR A 112 -18.38 -23.45 -39.06
C THR A 112 -19.52 -24.07 -39.86
N LYS A 113 -19.77 -23.57 -41.07
CA LYS A 113 -20.65 -24.25 -42.04
C LYS A 113 -19.93 -25.48 -42.59
N ALA A 114 -20.49 -26.66 -42.32
CA ALA A 114 -20.17 -27.91 -42.98
C ALA A 114 -20.52 -27.84 -44.48
N ARG A 115 -19.58 -28.20 -45.36
CA ARG A 115 -19.81 -28.33 -46.79
C ARG A 115 -20.17 -29.79 -47.11
N ALA A 116 -21.47 -30.08 -47.15
CA ALA A 116 -21.99 -31.27 -47.80
C ALA A 116 -21.89 -31.08 -49.32
N THR A 117 -21.29 -32.04 -50.02
CA THR A 117 -21.25 -32.06 -51.48
C THR A 117 -22.03 -33.28 -51.94
N LYS A 118 -23.19 -33.08 -52.56
CA LYS A 118 -23.87 -34.11 -53.35
C LYS A 118 -24.67 -33.46 -54.47
N LYS A 119 -24.66 -34.15 -55.63
CA LYS A 119 -25.50 -34.04 -56.84
C LYS A 119 -25.11 -32.95 -57.86
N GLN A 120 -25.12 -33.17 -59.19
CA GLN A 120 -25.60 -34.30 -60.00
C GLN A 120 -25.23 -34.15 -61.50
N ALA A 121 -25.35 -35.26 -62.24
CA ALA A 121 -25.84 -35.42 -63.62
C ALA A 121 -24.94 -35.00 -64.80
N ALA A 122 -24.56 -35.96 -65.64
CA ALA A 122 -25.33 -36.46 -66.78
C ALA A 122 -24.82 -37.85 -67.18
#